data_AF-A0A7S4SL56-F1
#
_entry.id   AF-A0A7S4SL56-F1
#
_cell.length_a   1.000
_cell.length_b   1.000
_cell.length_c   1.000
_cell.angle_alpha   90.00
_cell.angle_beta   90.00
_cell.angle_gamma   90.00
#
_symmetry.space_group_name_H-M   'P 1'
#
loop_
_entity.id
_entity.type
_entity.pdbx_description
1 polymer ?
#
loop_
_entity_poly.entity_id
_entity_poly.type
_entity_poly.pdbx_seq_one_letter_code
_entity_poly.pdbx_strand_id
1 'polypeptide(L)'
;QYGSDIGTTGPGVGGEFVFTSLTFLQEIRGGDSREDLLKRWENFVNDLNSNAPAKAGHAVIYGNAFNEVYRKNAILSTTLSSWALANGLCLLIILLFTQNILLSILVMFTVILMVICLMGFVLVGLSIEFGP
;
A
#
# COMPACT_ATOMS: atom_id res chain seq x y z
N GLN A 1 29.07 4.42 -38.00
CA GLN A 1 27.67 4.41 -37.54
C GLN A 1 27.67 3.71 -36.20
N TYR A 2 27.66 4.48 -35.10
CA TYR A 2 27.61 3.93 -33.75
C TYR A 2 26.16 3.56 -33.46
N GLY A 3 25.90 2.26 -33.45
CA GLY A 3 24.59 1.66 -33.19
C GLY A 3 24.12 1.95 -31.77
N SER A 4 22.81 2.07 -31.64
CA SER A 4 22.03 2.34 -30.45
C SER A 4 22.01 1.18 -29.46
N ASP A 5 23.17 0.67 -29.05
CA ASP A 5 23.25 -0.39 -28.05
C ASP A 5 23.92 0.13 -26.78
N ILE A 6 23.16 0.06 -25.69
CA ILE A 6 23.59 0.41 -24.34
C ILE A 6 24.56 -0.68 -23.87
N GLY A 7 25.82 -0.65 -24.31
CA GLY A 7 26.95 -1.34 -23.66
C GLY A 7 26.77 -2.82 -23.27
N THR A 8 25.90 -3.58 -23.93
CA THR A 8 25.60 -4.99 -23.60
C THR A 8 26.41 -6.01 -24.42
N THR A 9 27.24 -5.54 -25.36
CA THR A 9 28.03 -6.39 -26.26
C THR A 9 29.53 -6.23 -26.00
N GLY A 10 30.02 -6.98 -25.02
CA GLY A 10 31.45 -7.20 -24.78
C GLY A 10 31.88 -8.60 -25.20
N PRO A 11 33.13 -8.82 -25.65
CA PRO A 11 33.62 -10.17 -25.97
C PRO A 11 33.65 -11.01 -24.69
N GLY A 12 32.66 -11.90 -24.53
CA GLY A 12 32.47 -12.73 -23.34
C GLY A 12 31.03 -12.70 -22.78
N VAL A 13 30.17 -11.81 -23.25
CA VAL A 13 28.77 -11.73 -22.84
C VAL A 13 27.89 -12.40 -23.90
N GLY A 14 27.77 -13.73 -23.82
CA GLY A 14 26.90 -14.53 -24.67
C GLY A 14 25.83 -15.24 -23.84
N GLY A 15 24.57 -14.83 -24.02
CA GLY A 15 23.41 -15.42 -23.33
C GLY A 15 22.20 -14.49 -23.35
N GLU A 16 21.00 -15.06 -23.20
CA GLU A 16 19.76 -14.29 -23.02
C GLU A 16 19.74 -13.76 -21.57
N PHE A 17 19.69 -12.45 -21.38
CA PHE A 17 19.68 -11.85 -20.04
C PHE A 17 18.35 -12.17 -19.34
N VAL A 18 18.39 -13.05 -18.34
CA VAL A 18 17.19 -13.54 -17.63
C VAL A 18 16.66 -12.50 -16.62
N PHE A 19 17.53 -11.63 -16.10
CA PHE A 19 17.13 -10.51 -15.24
C PHE A 19 18.14 -9.36 -15.31
N THR A 20 17.67 -8.13 -15.08
CA THR A 20 18.50 -6.93 -14.87
C THR A 20 17.95 -6.19 -13.66
N SER A 21 18.83 -5.74 -12.77
CA SER A 21 18.48 -4.92 -11.61
C SER A 21 19.22 -3.60 -11.68
N LEU A 22 18.49 -2.50 -11.49
CA LEU A 22 19.05 -1.16 -11.40
C LEU A 22 18.80 -0.63 -9.99
N THR A 23 19.89 -0.35 -9.27
CA THR A 23 19.83 0.19 -7.91
C THR A 23 20.09 1.69 -7.95
N PHE A 24 19.16 2.47 -7.43
CA PHE A 24 19.28 3.93 -7.30
C PHE A 24 19.43 4.31 -5.83
N LEU A 25 20.36 5.23 -5.56
CA LEU A 25 20.41 5.93 -4.28
C LEU A 25 19.55 7.19 -4.39
N GLN A 26 18.65 7.38 -3.44
CA GLN A 26 17.74 8.52 -3.42
C GLN A 26 17.84 9.26 -2.09
N GLU A 27 18.10 10.56 -2.17
CA GLU A 27 17.98 11.47 -1.04
C GLU A 27 16.56 12.04 -1.01
N ILE A 28 15.89 11.87 0.13
CA ILE A 28 14.58 12.49 0.37
C ILE A 28 14.87 13.91 0.87
N ARG A 29 14.54 14.90 0.05
CA ARG A 29 14.66 16.31 0.43
C ARG A 29 13.66 16.58 1.57
N GLY A 30 14.12 17.23 2.64
CA GLY A 30 13.27 17.53 3.80
C GLY A 30 12.04 18.34 3.38
N GLY A 31 10.86 17.70 3.41
CA GLY A 31 9.58 18.28 2.99
C GLY A 31 8.68 17.31 2.21
N ASP A 32 9.25 16.35 1.48
CA ASP A 32 8.46 15.38 0.71
C ASP A 32 8.05 14.17 1.57
N SER A 33 6.77 13.79 1.51
CA SER A 33 6.28 12.54 2.11
C SER A 33 6.83 11.33 1.36
N ARG A 34 7.23 10.29 2.11
CA ARG A 34 7.65 9.00 1.54
C ARG A 34 6.56 8.37 0.67
N GLU A 35 5.29 8.67 0.94
CA GLU A 35 4.13 8.19 0.18
C GLU A 35 4.05 8.84 -1.19
N ASP A 36 4.30 10.14 -1.28
CA ASP A 36 4.26 10.88 -2.56
C ASP A 36 5.42 10.46 -3.45
N LEU A 37 6.58 10.22 -2.86
CA LEU A 37 7.74 9.70 -3.56
C LEU A 37 7.49 8.29 -4.10
N LEU A 38 6.86 7.43 -3.30
CA LEU A 38 6.47 6.09 -3.73
C LEU A 38 5.52 6.14 -4.93
N LYS A 39 4.49 6.99 -4.88
CA LYS A 39 3.56 7.18 -6.01
C LYS A 39 4.29 7.62 -7.29
N ARG A 40 5.25 8.54 -7.18
CA ARG A 40 6.05 8.99 -8.34
C ARG A 40 6.86 7.86 -8.94
N TRP A 41 7.47 7.02 -8.11
CA TRP A 41 8.20 5.85 -8.58
C TRP A 41 7.28 4.82 -9.21
N GLU A 42 6.13 4.52 -8.59
CA GLU A 42 5.11 3.63 -9.15
C GLU A 42 4.64 4.11 -10.52
N ASN A 43 4.38 5.42 -10.68
CA ASN A 43 4.04 6.00 -11.98
C ASN A 43 5.19 5.87 -12.98
N PHE A 44 6.43 6.15 -12.58
CA PHE A 44 7.59 5.98 -13.46
C PHE A 44 7.73 4.53 -13.95
N VAL A 45 7.54 3.54 -13.08
CA VAL A 45 7.63 2.13 -13.47
C VAL A 45 6.43 1.69 -14.30
N ASN A 46 5.24 2.23 -14.04
CA ASN A 46 4.07 2.00 -14.90
C ASN A 46 4.28 2.60 -16.30
N ASP A 47 4.86 3.80 -16.39
CA ASP A 47 5.21 4.42 -17.66
C ASP A 47 6.31 3.63 -18.38
N LEU A 48 7.33 3.15 -17.66
CA LEU A 48 8.36 2.27 -18.20
C LEU A 48 7.74 0.97 -18.76
N ASN A 49 6.86 0.34 -17.99
CA ASN A 49 6.22 -0.93 -18.35
C ASN A 49 5.25 -0.79 -19.52
N SER A 50 4.54 0.34 -19.62
CA SER A 50 3.62 0.60 -20.75
C SER A 50 4.35 0.86 -22.07
N ASN A 51 5.56 1.42 -22.01
CA ASN A 51 6.41 1.69 -23.18
C ASN A 51 7.38 0.53 -23.50
N ALA A 52 7.49 -0.47 -22.62
CA ALA A 52 8.40 -1.59 -22.80
C ALA A 52 7.85 -2.61 -23.84
N PRO A 53 8.71 -3.20 -24.68
CA PRO A 53 8.30 -4.27 -25.57
C PRO A 53 7.89 -5.51 -24.76
N ALA A 54 6.85 -6.23 -25.19
CA ALA A 54 6.29 -7.39 -24.46
C ALA A 54 7.31 -8.50 -24.11
N LYS A 55 8.44 -8.55 -24.82
CA LYS A 55 9.55 -9.49 -24.55
C LYS A 55 10.42 -9.11 -23.34
N ALA A 56 10.35 -7.87 -22.86
CA ALA A 56 11.21 -7.36 -21.78
C ALA A 56 10.71 -7.74 -20.36
N GLY A 57 9.50 -8.29 -20.23
CA GLY A 57 8.91 -8.61 -18.94
C GLY A 57 8.38 -7.37 -18.19
N HIS A 58 7.98 -7.56 -16.94
CA HIS A 58 7.42 -6.49 -16.10
C HIS A 58 8.46 -6.04 -15.07
N ALA A 59 8.78 -4.74 -15.07
CA ALA A 59 9.62 -4.13 -14.05
C ALA A 59 8.81 -3.92 -12.78
N VAL A 60 9.44 -4.17 -11.63
CA VAL A 60 8.87 -3.96 -10.30
C VAL A 60 9.80 -3.11 -9.46
N ILE A 61 9.21 -2.28 -8.60
CA ILE A 61 9.97 -1.47 -7.65
C ILE A 61 10.16 -2.29 -6.39
N TYR A 62 11.40 -2.35 -5.92
CA TYR A 62 11.72 -2.96 -4.63
C TYR A 62 12.75 -2.11 -3.90
N GLY A 63 12.44 -1.69 -2.67
CA GLY A 63 13.34 -0.84 -1.90
C GLY A 63 12.97 -0.77 -0.42
N ASN A 64 13.99 -0.87 0.45
CA ASN A 64 13.82 -0.77 1.89
C ASN A 64 13.19 0.57 2.34
N ALA A 65 13.41 1.64 1.57
CA ALA A 65 12.83 2.96 1.84
C ALA A 65 11.29 2.98 1.75
N PHE A 66 10.69 2.07 0.98
CA PHE A 66 9.25 1.99 0.75
C PHE A 66 8.56 0.89 1.58
N ASN A 67 9.33 -0.06 2.11
CA ASN A 67 8.79 -1.16 2.92
C ASN A 67 7.97 -0.68 4.13
N GLU A 68 8.37 0.43 4.75
CA GLU A 68 7.60 1.00 5.87
C GLU A 68 6.22 1.50 5.41
N VAL A 69 6.17 2.19 4.27
CA VAL A 69 4.92 2.71 3.69
C VAL A 69 4.01 1.56 3.25
N TYR A 70 4.55 0.56 2.55
CA TYR A 70 3.80 -0.64 2.16
C TYR A 70 3.24 -1.38 3.38
N ARG A 71 4.04 -1.54 4.44
CA ARG A 71 3.58 -2.19 5.67
C ARG A 71 2.46 -1.40 6.35
N LYS A 72 2.59 -0.07 6.46
CA LYS A 72 1.53 0.79 7.03
C LYS A 72 0.23 0.65 6.23
N ASN A 73 0.30 0.74 4.91
CA ASN A 73 -0.88 0.62 4.05
C ASN A 73 -1.52 -0.79 4.13
N ALA A 74 -0.71 -1.85 4.16
CA ALA A 74 -1.22 -3.20 4.31
C ALA A 74 -1.93 -3.41 5.66
N ILE A 75 -1.36 -2.89 6.75
CA ILE A 75 -2.00 -2.94 8.07
C ILE A 75 -3.33 -2.19 8.06
N LEU A 76 -3.36 -0.97 7.50
CA LEU A 76 -4.59 -0.19 7.42
C LEU A 76 -5.68 -0.89 6.59
N SER A 77 -5.32 -1.39 5.41
CA SER A 77 -6.25 -2.07 4.50
C SER A 77 -6.82 -3.35 5.12
N THR A 78 -5.97 -4.18 5.73
CA THR A 78 -6.39 -5.43 6.38
C THR A 78 -7.21 -5.18 7.65
N THR A 79 -6.88 -4.13 8.41
CA THR A 79 -7.66 -3.73 9.58
C THR A 79 -9.04 -3.24 9.18
N LEU A 80 -9.12 -2.39 8.15
CA LEU A 80 -10.38 -1.84 7.67
C LEU A 80 -11.28 -2.94 7.08
N SER A 81 -10.73 -3.85 6.29
CA SER A 81 -11.51 -4.95 5.72
C SER A 81 -12.01 -5.90 6.80
N SER A 82 -11.17 -6.25 7.78
CA SER A 82 -11.56 -7.10 8.92
C SER A 82 -12.64 -6.42 9.78
N TRP A 83 -12.49 -5.13 10.06
CA TRP A 83 -13.49 -4.34 10.78
C TRP A 83 -14.83 -4.30 10.04
N ALA A 84 -14.81 -4.04 8.73
CA ALA A 84 -16.02 -3.99 7.92
C ALA A 84 -16.74 -5.35 7.88
N LEU A 85 -15.99 -6.44 7.71
CA LEU A 85 -16.53 -7.80 7.72
C LEU A 85 -17.14 -8.16 9.08
N ALA A 86 -16.45 -7.85 10.18
CA ALA A 86 -16.96 -8.11 11.53
C ALA A 86 -18.26 -7.35 11.82
N ASN A 87 -18.31 -6.06 11.47
CA ASN A 87 -19.50 -5.23 11.66
C ASN A 87 -20.65 -5.68 10.75
N GLY A 88 -20.36 -6.01 9.48
CA GLY A 88 -21.37 -6.53 8.55
C GLY A 88 -21.98 -7.84 9.03
N LEU A 89 -21.16 -8.76 9.51
CA LEU A 89 -21.61 -10.05 10.05
C LEU A 89 -22.40 -9.88 11.36
N CYS A 90 -21.96 -8.96 12.23
CA CYS A 90 -22.68 -8.60 13.45
C CYS A 90 -24.08 -8.05 13.14
N LEU A 91 -24.17 -7.10 12.20
CA LEU A 91 -25.44 -6.53 11.74
C LEU A 91 -26.36 -7.62 11.20
N LEU A 92 -25.85 -8.51 10.34
CA LEU A 92 -26.60 -9.59 9.74
C LEU A 92 -27.22 -10.52 10.80
N ILE A 93 -26.43 -10.89 11.81
CA ILE A 93 -26.89 -11.74 12.91
C ILE A 93 -28.01 -11.04 13.70
N ILE A 94 -27.78 -9.78 14.12
CA ILE A 94 -28.78 -9.02 14.88
C ILE A 94 -30.08 -8.85 14.10
N LEU A 95 -29.98 -8.56 12.81
CA LEU A 95 -31.13 -8.38 11.92
C LEU A 95 -31.92 -9.68 11.75
N LEU A 96 -31.24 -10.82 11.62
CA LEU A 96 -31.88 -12.14 11.51
C LEU A 96 -32.67 -12.49 12.79
N PHE A 97 -32.06 -12.30 13.97
CA PHE A 97 -32.69 -12.66 15.24
C PHE A 97 -33.78 -11.68 15.67
N THR A 98 -33.56 -10.38 15.47
CA THR A 98 -34.47 -9.35 15.97
C THR A 98 -35.62 -9.07 14.99
N GLN A 99 -35.39 -9.28 13.68
CA GLN A 99 -36.29 -8.90 12.58
C GLN A 99 -36.76 -7.44 12.62
N ASN A 100 -36.08 -6.59 13.40
CA ASN A 100 -36.38 -5.17 13.57
C ASN A 100 -35.17 -4.34 13.12
N ILE A 101 -35.33 -3.71 11.96
CA ILE A 101 -34.28 -2.91 11.32
C ILE A 101 -33.90 -1.70 12.17
N LEU A 102 -34.88 -1.06 12.81
CA LEU A 102 -34.65 0.13 13.63
C LEU A 102 -33.77 -0.20 14.83
N LEU A 103 -34.07 -1.30 15.52
CA LEU A 103 -33.27 -1.75 16.66
C LEU A 103 -31.86 -2.20 16.23
N SER A 104 -31.74 -2.90 15.10
CA SER A 104 -30.44 -3.31 14.55
C SER A 104 -29.53 -2.13 14.22
N ILE A 105 -30.06 -1.08 13.59
CA ILE A 105 -29.28 0.14 13.26
C ILE A 105 -28.83 0.86 14.54
N LEU A 106 -29.71 0.99 15.54
CA LEU A 106 -29.36 1.63 16.81
C LEU A 106 -28.21 0.90 17.51
N VAL A 107 -28.25 -0.44 17.56
CA VAL A 107 -27.18 -1.25 18.14
C VAL A 107 -25.86 -1.07 17.37
N MET A 108 -25.90 -1.10 16.04
CA MET A 108 -24.70 -0.89 15.22
C MET A 108 -24.09 0.51 15.42
N PHE A 109 -24.93 1.54 15.54
CA PHE A 109 -24.47 2.89 15.86
C PHE A 109 -23.78 2.95 17.23
N THR A 110 -24.33 2.27 18.25
CA THR A 110 -23.70 2.15 19.56
C THR A 110 -22.35 1.44 19.49
N VAL A 111 -22.23 0.35 18.72
CA VAL A 111 -20.95 -0.38 18.53
C VAL A 111 -19.90 0.54 17.89
N ILE A 112 -20.27 1.29 16.85
CA ILE A 112 -19.35 2.23 16.19
C ILE A 112 -18.90 3.33 17.16
N LEU A 113 -19.83 3.92 17.92
CA LEU A 113 -19.49 4.92 18.95
C LEU A 113 -18.54 4.35 20.02
N MET A 114 -18.77 3.11 20.46
CA MET A 114 -17.87 2.45 21.41
C MET A 114 -16.45 2.32 20.83
N VAL A 115 -16.32 1.94 19.56
CA VAL A 115 -15.00 1.85 18.88
C VAL A 115 -14.33 3.23 18.80
N ILE A 116 -15.07 4.28 18.46
CA ILE A 116 -14.51 5.65 18.41
C ILE A 116 -14.04 6.10 19.79
N CYS A 117 -14.83 5.84 20.83
CA CYS A 117 -14.45 6.15 22.22
C CYS A 117 -13.20 5.37 22.65
N LEU A 118 -13.11 4.08 22.32
CA LEU A 118 -11.92 3.27 22.59
C LEU A 118 -10.70 3.81 21.84
N MET A 119 -10.85 4.17 20.57
CA MET A 119 -9.76 4.78 19.80
C MET A 119 -9.31 6.08 20.45
N GLY A 120 -10.23 6.99 20.79
CA GLY A 120 -9.90 8.24 21.49
C GLY A 120 -9.22 8.00 22.83
N PHE A 121 -9.69 7.02 23.62
CA PHE A 121 -9.05 6.63 24.87
C PHE A 121 -7.62 6.10 24.66
N VAL A 122 -7.40 5.28 23.63
CA VAL A 122 -6.06 4.77 23.29
C VAL A 122 -5.13 5.90 22.88
N LEU A 123 -5.60 6.87 22.09
CA LEU A 123 -4.78 8.00 21.66
C LEU A 123 -4.37 8.90 22.82
N VAL A 124 -5.30 9.19 23.73
CA VAL A 124 -5.02 9.98 24.93
C VAL A 124 -4.17 9.19 25.92
N GLY A 125 -4.48 7.92 26.15
CA GLY A 125 -3.83 7.07 27.15
C GLY A 125 -2.42 6.63 26.77
N LEU A 126 -2.13 6.46 25.47
CA LEU A 126 -0.80 6.13 24.98
C LEU A 126 0.04 7.37 24.61
N SER A 127 -0.51 8.58 24.74
CA SER A 127 0.14 9.83 24.33
C SER A 127 0.82 9.73 22.96
N ILE A 128 0.20 9.03 22.01
CA ILE A 128 0.73 8.93 20.65
C ILE A 128 0.47 10.27 19.99
N GLU A 129 1.49 11.12 19.99
CA GLU A 129 1.52 12.36 19.22
C GLU A 129 1.49 11.98 17.74
N PHE A 130 0.33 12.15 17.09
CA PHE A 130 0.29 12.17 15.64
C PHE A 130 0.90 13.48 15.13
N GLY A 131 2.24 13.56 15.15
CA GLY A 131 3.07 14.51 14.40
C GLY A 131 4.08 15.31 15.24
N PRO A 132 5.19 15.78 14.63
CA PRO A 132 5.62 15.60 13.23
C PRO A 132 6.26 14.24 12.91
#